data_AF-A0A5D2QZ12-F1
#
_entry.id   AF-A0A5D2QZ12-F1
#
_cell.length_a   1.000
_cell.length_b   1.000
_cell.length_c   1.000
_cell.angle_alpha   90.00
_cell.angle_beta   90.00
_cell.angle_gamma   90.00
#
_symmetry.space_group_name_H-M   'P 1'
#
loop_
_entity.id
_entity.type
_entity.pdbx_description
1 polymer ?
#
loop_
_entity_poly.entity_id
_entity_poly.type
_entity_poly.pdbx_seq_one_letter_code
_entity_poly.pdbx_strand_id
1 'polypeptide(L)'
;MGADGHFFYCFLQEFHLLLLLLFNSSEKVAIEYLNLCDWDVEASIDYFYDTPVLVDDALLEELYNRYKDPDIDMILVDGITLLCNDLEVDPQDIIMLVISWHINASTMCEYSKMEFLRGLQELSVDTVEKFRDKISYIRSELNDERPKIYGIGYCNWYVAFVNC
;
A
#
# COMPACT_ATOMS: atom_id res chain seq x y z
N MET A 1 -26.59 3.17 -42.43
CA MET A 1 -25.26 2.55 -42.36
C MET A 1 -24.34 3.60 -41.78
N GLY A 2 -24.11 3.66 -40.48
CA GLY A 2 -23.61 2.60 -39.62
C GLY A 2 -22.22 3.08 -39.21
N ALA A 3 -22.17 4.19 -38.45
CA ALA A 3 -20.93 4.70 -37.90
C ALA A 3 -20.38 3.59 -37.01
N ASP A 4 -19.25 3.08 -37.48
CA ASP A 4 -18.57 1.89 -37.02
C ASP A 4 -18.43 1.98 -35.50
N GLY A 5 -19.17 1.14 -34.78
CA GLY A 5 -19.07 1.05 -33.32
C GLY A 5 -17.62 0.87 -32.87
N HIS A 6 -16.77 0.32 -33.75
CA HIS A 6 -15.32 0.19 -33.59
C HIS A 6 -14.59 1.49 -33.22
N PHE A 7 -14.99 2.64 -33.76
CA PHE A 7 -14.34 3.92 -33.44
C PHE A 7 -14.73 4.43 -32.04
N PHE A 8 -15.97 4.18 -31.63
CA PHE A 8 -16.46 4.50 -30.29
C PHE A 8 -15.90 3.53 -29.25
N TYR A 9 -15.75 2.25 -29.60
CA TYR A 9 -15.07 1.24 -28.78
C TYR A 9 -13.58 1.54 -28.59
N CYS A 10 -12.83 1.94 -29.62
CA CYS A 10 -11.42 2.33 -29.45
C CYS A 10 -11.25 3.56 -28.54
N PHE A 11 -12.08 4.60 -28.70
CA PHE A 11 -12.00 5.80 -27.86
C PHE A 11 -12.47 5.55 -26.40
N LEU A 12 -13.42 4.62 -26.20
CA LEU A 12 -13.83 4.16 -24.87
C LEU A 12 -12.82 3.19 -24.24
N GLN A 13 -12.10 2.39 -25.03
CA GLN A 13 -11.07 1.48 -24.55
C GLN A 13 -9.89 2.26 -23.95
N GLU A 14 -9.44 3.33 -24.61
CA GLU A 14 -8.38 4.22 -24.11
C GLU A 14 -8.76 4.90 -22.79
N PHE A 15 -10.01 5.33 -22.63
CA PHE A 15 -10.52 5.91 -21.37
C PHE A 15 -10.75 4.88 -20.27
N HIS A 16 -11.14 3.65 -20.61
CA HIS A 16 -11.33 2.56 -19.64
C HIS A 16 -9.99 2.05 -19.10
N LEU A 17 -8.94 2.06 -19.92
CA LEU A 17 -7.58 1.66 -19.54
C LEU A 17 -6.88 2.69 -18.65
N LEU A 18 -7.11 3.99 -18.90
CA LEU A 18 -6.69 5.05 -17.97
C LEU A 18 -7.35 4.86 -16.58
N LEU A 19 -8.59 4.39 -16.55
CA LEU A 19 -9.35 4.07 -15.34
C LEU A 19 -8.76 2.86 -14.58
N LEU A 20 -8.24 1.84 -15.27
CA LEU A 20 -7.60 0.70 -14.59
C LEU A 20 -6.27 1.07 -13.94
N LEU A 21 -5.44 1.88 -14.62
CA LEU A 21 -4.19 2.41 -14.05
C LEU A 21 -4.45 3.38 -12.88
N LEU A 22 -5.43 4.28 -13.01
CA LEU A 22 -5.72 5.31 -11.99
C LEU A 22 -6.50 4.80 -10.77
N PHE A 23 -7.29 3.73 -10.90
CA PHE A 23 -8.16 3.26 -9.81
C PHE A 23 -7.57 2.08 -9.03
N ASN A 24 -6.64 1.33 -9.62
CA ASN A 24 -5.98 0.21 -8.94
C ASN A 24 -4.55 0.52 -8.46
N SER A 25 -4.04 1.72 -8.76
CA SER A 25 -2.72 2.19 -8.30
C SER A 25 -2.74 3.68 -8.03
N SER A 26 -1.85 4.18 -7.17
CA SER A 26 -1.75 5.62 -6.91
C SER A 26 -1.24 6.37 -8.16
N GLU A 27 -1.65 7.62 -8.33
CA GLU A 27 -1.24 8.49 -9.46
C GLU A 27 0.29 8.52 -9.65
N LYS A 28 1.03 8.44 -8.54
CA LYS A 28 2.49 8.41 -8.52
C LYS A 28 3.06 7.16 -9.21
N VAL A 29 2.43 6.00 -9.00
CA VAL A 29 2.84 4.72 -9.58
C VAL A 29 2.52 4.66 -11.07
N ALA A 30 1.34 5.16 -11.47
CA ALA A 30 0.97 5.25 -12.88
C ALA A 30 1.94 6.12 -13.69
N ILE A 31 2.40 7.26 -13.12
CA ILE A 31 3.37 8.15 -13.76
C ILE A 31 4.75 7.49 -13.88
N GLU A 32 5.15 6.66 -12.91
CA GLU A 32 6.43 5.95 -12.95
C GLU A 32 6.48 4.93 -14.08
N TYR A 33 5.42 4.12 -14.24
CA TYR A 33 5.31 3.16 -15.35
C TYR A 33 5.29 3.86 -16.72
N LEU A 34 4.58 4.97 -16.85
CA LEU A 34 4.60 5.77 -18.08
C LEU A 34 6.00 6.32 -18.41
N ASN A 35 6.76 6.76 -17.41
CA ASN A 35 8.13 7.23 -17.64
C ASN A 35 9.09 6.10 -18.04
N LEU A 36 8.88 4.87 -17.54
CA LEU A 36 9.70 3.70 -17.90
C LEU A 36 9.45 3.23 -19.34
N CYS A 37 8.25 3.48 -19.85
CA CYS A 37 7.80 3.04 -21.17
C CYS A 37 7.73 4.19 -22.19
N ASP A 38 8.48 5.28 -22.00
CA ASP A 38 8.51 6.44 -22.92
C ASP A 38 7.12 7.04 -23.23
N TRP A 39 6.21 7.02 -22.24
CA TRP A 39 4.81 7.44 -22.35
C TRP A 39 3.98 6.61 -23.33
N ASP A 40 4.47 5.43 -23.72
CA ASP A 40 3.70 4.45 -24.47
C ASP A 40 2.73 3.74 -23.51
N VAL A 41 1.44 4.05 -23.66
CA VAL A 41 0.38 3.55 -22.78
C VAL A 41 0.22 2.04 -22.93
N GLU A 42 0.32 1.51 -24.15
CA GLU A 42 0.13 0.08 -24.41
C GLU A 42 1.29 -0.72 -23.82
N ALA A 43 2.52 -0.25 -24.02
CA ALA A 43 3.70 -0.84 -23.37
C ALA A 43 3.68 -0.65 -21.86
N SER A 44 3.15 0.46 -21.33
CA SER A 44 3.02 0.68 -19.88
C SER A 44 1.99 -0.26 -19.25
N ILE A 45 0.94 -0.60 -20.00
CA ILE A 45 -0.10 -1.54 -19.59
C ILE A 45 0.43 -2.97 -19.64
N ASP A 46 1.05 -3.35 -20.75
CA ASP A 46 1.70 -4.65 -20.87
C ASP A 46 2.78 -4.78 -19.81
N TYR A 47 3.58 -3.75 -19.58
CA TYR A 47 4.54 -3.72 -18.49
C TYR A 47 3.86 -3.69 -17.13
N PHE A 48 2.70 -3.07 -16.92
CA PHE A 48 1.97 -3.13 -15.64
C PHE A 48 1.37 -4.51 -15.36
N TYR A 49 0.96 -5.24 -16.40
CA TYR A 49 0.43 -6.61 -16.30
C TYR A 49 1.53 -7.69 -16.32
N ASP A 50 2.65 -7.44 -17.00
CA ASP A 50 3.82 -8.32 -17.11
C ASP A 50 4.83 -8.06 -15.99
N THR A 51 4.92 -6.82 -15.48
CA THR A 51 5.51 -6.56 -14.17
C THR A 51 4.51 -7.14 -13.21
N PRO A 52 4.85 -8.23 -12.51
CA PRO A 52 4.00 -8.68 -11.45
C PRO A 52 3.95 -7.48 -10.49
N VAL A 53 2.77 -7.02 -10.10
CA VAL A 53 2.68 -6.48 -8.75
C VAL A 53 3.24 -7.62 -7.91
N LEU A 54 4.49 -7.50 -7.42
CA LEU A 54 5.31 -8.59 -6.87
C LEU A 54 4.80 -8.99 -5.48
N VAL A 55 3.48 -9.02 -5.35
CA VAL A 55 2.70 -9.30 -4.17
C VAL A 55 1.76 -10.42 -4.58
N ASP A 56 2.09 -11.63 -4.15
CA ASP A 56 1.18 -12.76 -4.28
C ASP A 56 0.03 -12.57 -3.28
N ASP A 57 -1.19 -12.38 -3.80
CA ASP A 57 -2.39 -12.17 -2.98
C ASP A 57 -2.61 -13.31 -1.97
N ALA A 58 -2.22 -14.55 -2.32
CA ALA A 58 -2.33 -15.68 -1.40
C ALA A 58 -1.31 -15.59 -0.27
N LEU A 59 -0.07 -15.18 -0.56
CA LEU A 59 0.95 -14.95 0.47
C LEU A 59 0.57 -13.76 1.37
N LEU A 60 0.00 -12.71 0.79
CA LEU A 60 -0.46 -11.55 1.53
C LEU A 60 -1.64 -11.90 2.46
N GLU A 61 -2.56 -12.76 1.99
CA GLU A 61 -3.65 -13.26 2.83
C GLU A 61 -3.13 -14.19 3.94
N GLU A 62 -2.11 -15.02 3.67
CA GLU A 62 -1.41 -15.81 4.69
C GLU A 62 -0.74 -14.90 5.74
N LEU A 63 -0.08 -13.83 5.29
CA LEU A 63 0.55 -12.84 6.14
C LEU A 63 -0.47 -12.14 7.04
N TYR A 64 -1.62 -11.75 6.49
CA TYR A 64 -2.72 -11.20 7.28
C TYR A 64 -3.22 -12.20 8.34
N ASN A 65 -3.44 -13.45 7.93
CA ASN A 65 -3.92 -14.51 8.85
C ASN A 65 -2.93 -14.81 9.98
N ARG A 66 -1.63 -14.56 9.80
CA ARG A 66 -0.62 -14.71 10.87
C ARG A 66 -0.83 -13.72 12.02
N TYR A 67 -1.24 -12.49 11.72
CA TYR A 67 -1.35 -11.42 12.73
C TYR A 67 -2.79 -11.11 13.14
N LYS A 68 -3.78 -11.62 12.40
CA LYS A 68 -5.21 -11.47 12.68
C LYS A 68 -5.57 -12.01 14.07
N ASP A 69 -6.52 -11.33 14.72
CA ASP A 69 -7.20 -11.82 15.93
C ASP A 69 -8.06 -13.07 15.65
N PRO A 70 -8.07 -14.08 16.53
CA PRO A 70 -8.84 -15.31 16.30
C PRO A 70 -10.36 -15.10 16.27
N ASP A 71 -10.86 -14.09 16.98
CA ASP A 71 -12.29 -13.85 17.17
C ASP A 71 -12.84 -12.75 16.25
N ILE A 72 -11.98 -11.86 15.75
CA ILE A 72 -12.35 -10.68 14.96
C ILE A 72 -11.51 -10.58 13.67
N ASP A 73 -12.10 -10.12 12.56
CA ASP A 73 -11.40 -9.91 11.29
C ASP A 73 -10.57 -8.61 11.28
N MET A 74 -9.72 -8.44 12.30
CA MET A 74 -8.82 -7.30 12.48
C MET A 74 -7.50 -7.75 13.10
N ILE A 75 -6.43 -7.03 12.82
CA ILE A 75 -5.17 -7.14 13.54
C ILE A 75 -5.23 -6.14 14.69
N LEU A 76 -5.19 -6.63 15.93
CA LEU A 76 -5.24 -5.81 17.15
C LEU A 76 -3.84 -5.66 17.76
N VAL A 77 -3.75 -5.11 18.98
CA VAL A 77 -2.50 -4.85 19.71
C VAL A 77 -1.57 -6.07 19.75
N ASP A 78 -2.09 -7.26 20.01
CA ASP A 78 -1.29 -8.49 20.10
C ASP A 78 -0.69 -8.87 18.74
N GLY A 79 -1.50 -8.76 17.68
CA GLY A 79 -1.07 -8.99 16.30
C GLY A 79 -0.02 -7.96 15.83
N ILE A 80 -0.21 -6.69 16.18
CA ILE A 80 0.76 -5.63 15.89
C ILE A 80 2.06 -5.84 16.67
N THR A 81 1.98 -6.28 17.93
CA THR A 81 3.17 -6.60 18.72
C THR A 81 3.96 -7.74 18.09
N LEU A 82 3.28 -8.79 17.62
CA LEU A 82 3.90 -9.88 16.88
C LEU A 82 4.51 -9.39 15.57
N LEU A 83 3.82 -8.53 14.82
CA LEU A 83 4.35 -7.90 13.61
C LEU A 83 5.63 -7.10 13.90
N CYS A 84 5.66 -6.28 14.96
CA CYS A 84 6.86 -5.53 15.34
C CYS A 84 8.05 -6.45 15.64
N ASN A 85 7.80 -7.54 16.38
CA ASN A 85 8.81 -8.55 16.67
C ASN A 85 9.33 -9.21 15.39
N ASP A 86 8.42 -9.60 14.50
CA ASP A 86 8.73 -10.19 13.20
C ASP A 86 9.37 -9.19 12.25
N LEU A 87 9.25 -7.88 12.45
CA LEU A 87 9.94 -6.86 11.68
C LEU A 87 11.27 -6.39 12.30
N GLU A 88 11.60 -6.89 13.50
CA GLU A 88 12.74 -6.45 14.31
C GLU A 88 12.73 -4.94 14.57
N VAL A 89 11.52 -4.40 14.81
CA VAL A 89 11.27 -2.98 15.09
C VAL A 89 10.75 -2.82 16.51
N ASP A 90 11.23 -1.80 17.20
CA ASP A 90 10.68 -1.42 18.50
C ASP A 90 9.25 -0.86 18.31
N PRO A 91 8.23 -1.36 19.02
CA PRO A 91 6.87 -0.82 18.96
C PRO A 91 6.76 0.68 19.23
N GLN A 92 7.74 1.27 19.93
CA GLN A 92 7.82 2.70 20.23
C GLN A 92 8.60 3.51 19.17
N ASP A 93 9.16 2.85 18.15
CA ASP A 93 9.89 3.52 17.07
C ASP A 93 8.91 4.29 16.17
N ILE A 94 9.29 5.52 15.81
CA ILE A 94 8.54 6.39 14.89
C ILE A 94 8.25 5.72 13.54
N ILE A 95 9.06 4.74 13.14
CA ILE A 95 8.83 3.97 11.92
C ILE A 95 7.46 3.28 11.93
N MET A 96 6.94 2.87 13.09
CA MET A 96 5.62 2.25 13.19
C MET A 96 4.51 3.21 12.77
N LEU A 97 4.64 4.51 13.10
CA LEU A 97 3.68 5.53 12.65
C LEU A 97 3.69 5.68 11.13
N VAL A 98 4.86 5.55 10.50
CA VAL A 98 4.99 5.67 9.04
C VAL A 98 4.47 4.42 8.34
N ILE A 99 4.67 3.25 8.93
CA ILE A 99 4.05 2.01 8.47
C ILE A 99 2.52 2.12 8.55
N SER A 100 1.97 2.56 9.68
CA SER A 100 0.52 2.78 9.82
C SER A 100 -0.01 3.81 8.82
N TRP A 101 0.79 4.82 8.47
CA TRP A 101 0.45 5.80 7.45
C TRP A 101 0.40 5.20 6.04
N HIS A 102 1.39 4.39 5.66
CA HIS A 102 1.38 3.66 4.38
C HIS A 102 0.23 2.66 4.29
N ILE A 103 -0.15 2.05 5.42
CA ILE A 103 -1.34 1.19 5.54
C ILE A 103 -2.65 1.99 5.51
N ASN A 104 -2.56 3.32 5.63
CA ASN A 104 -3.70 4.23 5.74
C ASN A 104 -4.66 3.79 6.85
N ALA A 105 -4.08 3.41 7.99
CA ALA A 105 -4.82 2.93 9.15
C ALA A 105 -5.72 4.03 9.73
N SER A 106 -6.99 3.71 9.93
CA SER A 106 -7.99 4.63 10.46
C SER A 106 -7.86 4.80 11.98
N THR A 107 -7.47 3.74 12.69
CA THR A 107 -7.45 3.67 14.16
C THR A 107 -6.06 3.26 14.65
N MET A 108 -5.66 3.81 15.80
CA MET A 108 -4.41 3.43 16.45
C MET A 108 -4.46 2.01 16.99
N CYS A 109 -3.38 1.26 16.78
CA CYS A 109 -3.21 -0.11 17.26
C CYS A 109 -4.22 -1.13 16.70
N GLU A 110 -4.84 -0.82 15.57
CA GLU A 110 -5.77 -1.71 14.89
C GLU A 110 -5.59 -1.58 13.37
N TYR A 111 -5.57 -2.72 12.66
CA TYR A 111 -5.65 -2.74 11.20
C TYR A 111 -6.82 -3.62 10.76
N SER A 112 -7.73 -3.04 9.98
CA SER A 112 -8.71 -3.86 9.27
C SER A 112 -8.04 -4.68 8.17
N LYS A 113 -8.69 -5.77 7.74
CA LYS A 113 -8.20 -6.58 6.62
C LYS A 113 -7.93 -5.74 5.38
N MET A 114 -8.86 -4.87 5.02
CA MET A 114 -8.74 -4.05 3.81
C MET A 114 -7.58 -3.05 3.89
N GLU A 115 -7.37 -2.40 5.03
CA GLU A 115 -6.24 -1.49 5.23
C GLU A 115 -4.92 -2.24 5.11
N PHE A 116 -4.79 -3.37 5.81
CA PHE A 116 -3.56 -4.15 5.82
C PHE A 116 -3.21 -4.69 4.43
N LEU A 117 -4.17 -5.31 3.72
CA LEU A 117 -3.92 -5.84 2.38
C LEU A 117 -3.59 -4.72 1.38
N ARG A 118 -4.37 -3.63 1.37
CA ARG A 118 -4.14 -2.53 0.44
C ARG A 118 -2.80 -1.84 0.68
N GLY A 119 -2.46 -1.56 1.95
CA GLY A 119 -1.15 -1.02 2.32
C GLY A 119 0.00 -1.95 1.93
N LEU A 120 -0.20 -3.25 2.16
CA LEU A 120 0.60 -4.38 1.68
C LEU A 120 1.00 -4.26 0.21
N GLN A 121 -0.04 -4.18 -0.61
CA GLN A 121 0.04 -4.11 -2.07
C GLN A 121 0.70 -2.81 -2.53
N GLU A 122 0.32 -1.66 -1.95
CA GLU A 122 0.93 -0.35 -2.27
C GLU A 122 2.42 -0.31 -1.92
N LEU A 123 2.84 -0.98 -0.84
CA LEU A 123 4.25 -1.14 -0.48
C LEU A 123 4.96 -2.24 -1.27
N SER A 124 4.26 -3.01 -2.11
CA SER A 124 4.80 -4.17 -2.82
C SER A 124 5.42 -5.22 -1.87
N VAL A 125 4.73 -5.52 -0.77
CA VAL A 125 5.14 -6.46 0.28
C VAL A 125 4.11 -7.58 0.40
N ASP A 126 4.53 -8.84 0.32
CA ASP A 126 3.71 -10.04 0.55
C ASP A 126 4.28 -11.00 1.62
N THR A 127 5.49 -10.71 2.10
CA THR A 127 6.26 -11.57 3.00
C THR A 127 6.95 -10.72 4.06
N VAL A 128 7.22 -11.31 5.23
CA VAL A 128 7.88 -10.61 6.34
C VAL A 128 9.26 -10.11 5.92
N GLU A 129 9.99 -10.91 5.13
CA GLU A 129 11.33 -10.58 4.63
C GLU A 129 11.30 -9.34 3.74
N LYS A 130 10.39 -9.29 2.75
CA LYS A 130 10.22 -8.09 1.92
C LYS A 130 9.81 -6.88 2.75
N PHE A 131 9.00 -7.09 3.78
CA PHE A 131 8.59 -6.00 4.68
C PHE A 131 9.79 -5.45 5.46
N ARG A 132 10.64 -6.33 6.02
CA ARG A 132 11.89 -5.94 6.69
C ARG A 132 12.82 -5.16 5.75
N ASP A 133 12.99 -5.63 4.52
CA ASP A 133 13.82 -4.92 3.53
C ASP A 133 13.25 -3.53 3.22
N LYS A 134 11.92 -3.41 3.16
CA LYS A 134 11.23 -2.14 2.94
C LYS A 134 11.36 -1.15 4.10
N ILE A 135 11.58 -1.61 5.33
CA ILE A 135 11.80 -0.70 6.48
C ILE A 135 12.96 0.26 6.24
N SER A 136 14.06 -0.19 5.63
CA SER A 136 15.20 0.68 5.33
C SER A 136 14.82 1.80 4.35
N TYR A 137 13.98 1.49 3.36
CA TYR A 137 13.43 2.46 2.42
C TYR A 137 12.49 3.45 3.14
N ILE A 138 11.55 2.97 3.95
CA ILE A 138 10.61 3.83 4.70
C ILE A 138 11.37 4.76 5.67
N ARG A 139 12.46 4.27 6.29
CA ARG A 139 13.34 5.09 7.13
C ARG A 139 14.05 6.20 6.35
N SER A 140 14.33 5.99 5.06
CA SER A 140 14.91 7.04 4.21
C SER A 140 13.89 8.14 3.90
N GLU A 141 12.64 7.78 3.61
CA GLU A 141 11.54 8.74 3.40
C GLU A 141 11.29 9.60 4.64
N LEU A 142 11.40 8.98 5.83
CA LEU A 142 11.33 9.66 7.11
C LEU A 142 12.32 10.81 7.24
N ASN A 143 13.49 10.78 6.61
CA ASN A 143 14.47 11.87 6.73
C ASN A 143 14.07 13.10 5.90
N ASP A 144 13.38 12.88 4.79
CA ASP A 144 12.98 13.93 3.86
C ASP A 144 11.60 14.51 4.19
N GLU A 145 10.68 13.69 4.71
CA GLU A 145 9.28 14.07 4.95
C GLU A 145 8.92 14.32 6.42
N ARG A 146 9.93 14.41 7.32
CA ARG A 146 9.74 14.64 8.78
C ARG A 146 8.58 15.62 9.10
N PRO A 147 8.51 16.83 8.54
CA PRO A 147 7.49 17.81 8.94
C PRO A 147 6.05 17.36 8.66
N LYS A 148 5.82 16.59 7.60
CA LYS A 148 4.48 16.07 7.22
C LYS A 148 4.09 14.87 8.07
N ILE A 149 5.03 13.96 8.31
CA ILE A 149 4.82 12.77 9.14
C ILE A 149 4.53 13.19 10.59
N TYR A 150 5.25 14.18 11.10
CA TYR A 150 4.90 14.82 12.36
C TYR A 150 3.49 15.43 12.27
N GLY A 151 3.15 16.21 11.24
CA GLY A 151 1.80 16.79 11.09
C GLY A 151 0.65 15.77 11.10
N ILE A 152 0.82 14.60 10.47
CA ILE A 152 -0.19 13.53 10.42
C ILE A 152 -0.22 12.73 11.74
N GLY A 153 0.95 12.42 12.31
CA GLY A 153 1.08 11.80 13.63
C GLY A 153 0.54 12.68 14.77
N TYR A 154 0.69 14.00 14.67
CA TYR A 154 0.16 14.93 15.68
C TYR A 154 -1.36 15.10 15.60
N CYS A 155 -1.97 15.00 14.41
CA CYS A 155 -3.42 15.21 14.25
C CYS A 155 -4.28 13.97 14.52
N ASN A 156 -3.80 12.74 14.25
CA ASN A 156 -4.58 11.51 14.52
C ASN A 156 -4.07 10.69 15.73
N TRP A 157 -2.79 10.83 16.13
CA TRP A 157 -2.17 9.89 17.09
C TRP A 157 -1.74 10.53 18.43
N TYR A 158 -1.54 11.86 18.49
CA TYR A 158 -1.18 12.55 19.74
C TYR A 158 -2.31 12.58 20.78
N VAL A 159 -3.57 12.48 20.35
CA VAL A 159 -4.73 12.39 21.26
C VAL A 159 -4.87 10.98 21.85
N ALA A 160 -4.36 9.94 21.16
CA ALA A 160 -4.47 8.55 21.59
C ALA A 160 -3.27 8.09 22.45
N PHE A 161 -2.04 8.55 22.16
CA PHE A 161 -0.84 8.22 22.96
C PHE A 161 -0.86 8.81 24.38
N VAL A 162 -1.67 9.86 24.61
CA VAL A 162 -1.86 10.47 25.95
C VAL A 162 -2.99 9.79 26.75
N ASN A 163 -3.81 8.95 26.12
CA ASN A 163 -4.98 8.31 26.75
C ASN A 163 -4.85 6.77 26.89
N CYS A 164 -3.64 6.23 26.75
CA CYS A 164 -3.29 4.86 27.18
C CYS A 164 -2.38 4.95 28.41
#